data_AF-A0A946FSU9-F1
#
_entry.id   AF-A0A946FSU9-F1
#
_cell.length_a   1.000
_cell.length_b   1.000
_cell.length_c   1.000
_cell.angle_alpha   90.00
_cell.angle_beta   90.00
_cell.angle_gamma   90.00
#
_symmetry.space_group_name_H-M   'P 1'
#
loop_
_entity.id
_entity.type
_entity.pdbx_description
1 polymer ?
#
loop_
_entity_poly.entity_id
_entity_poly.type
_entity_poly.pdbx_seq_one_letter_code
_entity_poly.pdbx_strand_id
1 'polypeptide(L)'
;MSALSEIRQTWQDHLTGLEWQLEPSGEMSWYDAFEYASSLTLGGHHDWRFPNIKEMESFLDRSKYRPVMREEIPFRDKLSYWSSTTFGTNTKNAWIIMLDGAYVLSYYKTNVYRVRCVRKEIIQLIPKTNENSFSWG
;
A
#
# COMPACT_ATOMS: atom_id res chain seq x y z
N MET A 1 -28.63 20.16 -5.99
CA MET A 1 -27.67 19.28 -6.68
C MET A 1 -26.85 18.62 -5.60
N SER A 2 -27.13 17.34 -5.30
CA SER A 2 -26.42 16.63 -4.23
C SER A 2 -24.99 16.38 -4.70
N ALA A 3 -24.01 16.89 -3.96
CA ALA A 3 -22.62 16.49 -4.13
C ALA A 3 -22.57 14.99 -3.86
N LEU A 4 -22.41 14.19 -4.92
CA LEU A 4 -21.89 12.85 -4.77
C LEU A 4 -20.53 13.06 -4.12
N SER A 5 -20.38 12.68 -2.85
CA SER A 5 -19.06 12.54 -2.25
C SER A 5 -18.28 11.65 -3.20
N GLU A 6 -17.28 12.20 -3.90
CA GLU A 6 -16.36 11.40 -4.68
C GLU A 6 -15.84 10.31 -3.74
N ILE A 7 -16.18 9.06 -4.05
CA ILE A 7 -15.67 7.94 -3.26
C ILE A 7 -14.17 7.96 -3.51
N ARG A 8 -13.43 8.39 -2.49
CA ARG A 8 -11.98 8.42 -2.52
C ARG A 8 -11.50 7.01 -2.89
N GLN A 9 -10.75 6.88 -3.97
CA GLN A 9 -10.29 5.58 -4.49
C GLN A 9 -8.90 5.20 -3.96
N THR A 10 -8.13 6.18 -3.50
CA THR A 10 -6.73 6.04 -3.11
C THR A 10 -6.43 6.75 -1.80
N TRP A 11 -5.40 6.32 -1.09
CA TRP A 11 -4.95 6.93 0.16
C TRP A 11 -3.46 7.20 0.13
N GLN A 12 -3.07 8.40 0.55
CA GLN A 12 -1.68 8.83 0.62
C GLN A 12 -1.13 8.56 2.03
N ASP A 13 -0.08 7.77 2.09
CA ASP A 13 0.68 7.51 3.30
C ASP A 13 1.78 8.56 3.49
N HIS A 14 1.51 9.57 4.30
CA HIS A 14 2.46 10.65 4.56
C HIS A 14 3.76 10.19 5.26
N LEU A 15 3.77 9.03 5.90
CA LEU A 15 4.99 8.49 6.53
C LEU A 15 5.97 7.95 5.48
N THR A 16 5.44 7.30 4.44
CA THR A 16 6.26 6.60 3.43
C THR A 16 6.31 7.33 2.08
N GLY A 17 5.44 8.31 1.85
CA GLY A 17 5.27 8.96 0.54
C GLY A 17 4.68 8.01 -0.52
N LEU A 18 4.03 6.93 -0.08
CA LEU A 18 3.39 5.96 -0.96
C LEU A 18 1.90 6.27 -1.06
N GLU A 19 1.32 5.98 -2.21
CA GLU A 19 -0.12 6.02 -2.39
C GLU A 19 -0.65 4.60 -2.57
N TRP A 20 -1.75 4.30 -1.91
CA TRP A 20 -2.33 2.98 -1.81
C TRP A 20 -3.76 2.97 -2.31
N GLN A 21 -4.14 1.87 -2.94
CA GLN A 21 -5.53 1.56 -3.24
C GLN A 21 -6.36 1.48 -1.95
N LEU A 22 -7.57 2.07 -1.93
CA LEU A 22 -8.49 2.01 -0.78
C LEU A 22 -9.39 0.77 -0.77
N GLU A 23 -10.02 0.46 -1.89
CA GLU A 23 -10.80 -0.78 -2.03
C GLU A 23 -9.91 -1.86 -2.62
N PRO A 24 -9.60 -2.94 -1.88
CA PRO A 24 -8.67 -3.95 -2.36
C PRO A 24 -9.26 -4.74 -3.54
N SER A 25 -8.39 -5.48 -4.23
CA SER A 25 -8.81 -6.39 -5.29
C SER A 25 -9.73 -7.50 -4.79
N GLY A 26 -10.34 -8.24 -5.73
CA GLY A 26 -10.83 -9.60 -5.48
C GLY A 26 -9.72 -10.58 -5.08
N GLU A 27 -10.08 -11.80 -4.72
CA GLU A 27 -9.10 -12.86 -4.47
C GLU A 27 -8.52 -13.36 -5.79
N MET A 28 -7.20 -13.54 -5.84
CA MET A 28 -6.49 -13.96 -7.04
C MET A 28 -5.18 -14.67 -6.69
N SER A 29 -4.63 -15.42 -7.65
CA SER A 29 -3.33 -16.04 -7.45
C SER A 29 -2.24 -14.97 -7.35
N TRP A 30 -1.08 -15.33 -6.80
CA TRP A 30 0.05 -14.43 -6.75
C TRP A 30 0.54 -14.02 -8.14
N TYR A 31 0.36 -14.89 -9.15
CA TYR A 31 0.73 -14.58 -10.52
C TYR A 31 -0.25 -13.57 -11.13
N ASP A 32 -1.55 -13.78 -10.95
CA ASP A 32 -2.58 -12.84 -11.42
C ASP A 32 -2.47 -11.48 -10.73
N ALA A 33 -1.96 -11.44 -9.50
CA ALA A 33 -1.70 -10.20 -8.76
C ALA A 33 -0.69 -9.27 -9.46
N PHE A 34 0.30 -9.80 -10.19
CA PHE A 34 1.20 -8.98 -10.99
C PHE A 34 0.48 -8.32 -12.14
N GLU A 35 -0.32 -9.10 -12.88
CA GLU A 35 -1.08 -8.62 -14.03
C GLU A 35 -2.18 -7.65 -13.61
N TYR A 36 -2.83 -7.91 -12.48
CA TYR A 36 -3.79 -6.99 -11.89
C TYR A 36 -3.14 -5.64 -11.58
N ALA A 37 -2.00 -5.64 -10.90
CA ALA A 37 -1.34 -4.41 -10.50
C ALA A 37 -0.85 -3.60 -11.70
N SER A 38 -0.30 -4.24 -12.73
CA SER A 38 0.23 -3.58 -13.93
C SER A 38 -0.86 -3.01 -14.85
N SER A 39 -2.07 -3.58 -14.81
CA SER A 39 -3.22 -3.12 -15.60
C SER A 39 -4.15 -2.16 -14.85
N LEU A 40 -3.95 -1.98 -13.54
CA LEU A 40 -4.82 -1.17 -12.71
C LEU A 40 -4.81 0.30 -13.14
N THR A 41 -6.00 0.82 -13.41
CA THR A 41 -6.27 2.24 -13.58
C THR A 41 -7.18 2.70 -12.44
N LEU A 42 -6.68 3.56 -11.56
CA LEU A 42 -7.39 3.97 -10.36
C LEU A 42 -7.00 5.40 -9.98
N GLY A 43 -7.98 6.25 -9.63
CA GLY A 43 -7.72 7.64 -9.27
C GLY A 43 -7.08 8.48 -10.38
N GLY A 44 -7.27 8.11 -11.66
CA GLY A 44 -6.58 8.75 -12.80
C GLY A 44 -5.12 8.35 -12.98
N HIS A 45 -4.65 7.31 -12.27
CA HIS A 45 -3.27 6.83 -12.31
C HIS A 45 -3.18 5.41 -12.90
N HIS A 46 -2.06 5.13 -13.58
CA HIS A 46 -1.78 3.87 -14.29
C HIS A 46 -0.43 3.23 -13.89
N ASP A 47 0.29 3.84 -12.96
CA ASP A 47 1.62 3.45 -12.47
C ASP A 47 1.55 2.65 -11.15
N TRP A 48 0.45 1.90 -10.98
CA TRP A 48 0.24 1.02 -9.86
C TRP A 48 1.15 -0.22 -9.95
N ARG A 49 1.53 -0.74 -8.79
CA ARG A 49 2.41 -1.90 -8.68
C ARG A 49 2.03 -2.78 -7.50
N PHE A 50 2.53 -4.01 -7.54
CA PHE A 50 2.34 -5.01 -6.51
C PHE A 50 3.26 -4.69 -5.31
N PRO A 51 2.73 -4.34 -4.11
CA PRO A 51 3.56 -3.99 -2.96
C PRO A 51 4.45 -5.14 -2.48
N ASN A 52 5.64 -4.80 -2.00
CA ASN A 52 6.50 -5.75 -1.31
C ASN A 52 6.18 -5.79 0.21
N ILE A 53 6.71 -6.79 0.92
CA ILE A 53 6.28 -7.06 2.29
C ILE A 53 6.70 -5.95 3.25
N LYS A 54 7.85 -5.30 3.00
CA LYS A 54 8.35 -4.20 3.83
C LYS A 54 7.45 -2.97 3.72
N GLU A 55 6.93 -2.70 2.53
CA GLU A 55 5.98 -1.60 2.33
C GLU A 55 4.69 -1.85 3.10
N MET A 56 4.18 -3.09 3.08
CA MET A 56 2.96 -3.43 3.81
C MET A 56 3.18 -3.47 5.33
N GLU A 57 4.37 -3.90 5.79
CA GLU A 57 4.73 -3.83 7.20
C GLU A 57 4.80 -2.40 7.73
N SER A 58 4.97 -1.39 6.86
CA SER A 58 4.92 0.02 7.26
C SER A 58 3.55 0.44 7.80
N PHE A 59 2.47 -0.31 7.56
CA PHE A 59 1.17 -0.05 8.17
C PHE A 59 1.14 -0.32 9.68
N LEU A 60 2.13 -1.04 10.19
CA LEU A 60 2.18 -1.45 11.59
C LEU A 60 3.13 -0.54 12.37
N ASP A 61 2.64 0.05 13.46
CA ASP A 61 3.46 0.61 14.52
C ASP A 61 4.03 -0.54 15.37
N ARG A 62 5.37 -0.66 15.35
CA ARG A 62 6.14 -1.67 16.08
C ARG A 62 6.83 -1.13 17.33
N SER A 63 6.48 0.07 17.78
CA SER A 63 6.99 0.65 19.03
C SER A 63 6.53 -0.10 20.28
N LYS A 64 5.46 -0.90 20.16
CA LYS A 64 4.85 -1.68 21.24
C LYS A 64 5.18 -3.16 21.13
N TYR A 65 5.04 -3.89 22.25
CA TYR A 65 5.27 -5.35 22.30
C TYR A 65 4.42 -6.13 21.28
N ARG A 66 3.17 -5.70 21.07
CA ARG A 66 2.33 -6.18 19.98
C ARG A 66 2.22 -5.10 18.92
N PRO A 67 2.61 -5.36 17.66
CA PRO A 67 2.39 -4.41 16.59
C PRO A 67 0.91 -4.09 16.45
N VAL A 68 0.61 -2.81 16.23
CA VAL A 68 -0.75 -2.34 15.99
C VAL A 68 -0.78 -1.58 14.68
N MET A 69 -1.90 -1.59 13.97
CA MET A 69 -2.05 -0.75 12.77
C MET A 69 -1.97 0.73 13.16
N ARG A 70 -1.24 1.51 12.38
CA ARG A 70 -1.16 2.97 12.52
C ARG A 70 -2.56 3.60 12.45
N GLU A 71 -2.79 4.67 13.21
CA GLU A 71 -4.12 5.25 13.38
C GLU A 71 -4.66 5.86 12.08
N GLU A 72 -3.79 6.50 11.31
CA GLU A 72 -4.08 7.19 10.05
C GLU A 72 -4.47 6.27 8.88
N ILE A 73 -4.30 4.95 9.03
CA ILE A 73 -4.69 3.99 8.00
C ILE A 73 -6.23 3.97 7.87
N PRO A 74 -6.79 4.25 6.68
CA PRO A 74 -8.23 4.42 6.51
C PRO A 74 -8.98 3.11 6.26
N PHE A 75 -8.27 1.98 6.13
CA PHE A 75 -8.85 0.65 5.92
C PHE A 75 -8.56 -0.26 7.12
N ARG A 76 -9.57 -0.99 7.58
CA ARG A 76 -9.47 -1.99 8.64
C ARG A 76 -10.38 -3.15 8.29
N ASP A 77 -9.80 -4.33 8.10
CA ASP A 77 -10.50 -5.55 7.75
C ASP A 77 -9.72 -6.77 8.25
N LYS A 78 -10.32 -7.96 8.11
CA LYS A 78 -9.74 -9.25 8.54
C LYS A 78 -9.25 -10.07 7.35
N LEU A 79 -8.86 -9.41 6.26
CA LEU A 79 -8.47 -10.05 5.01
C LEU A 79 -6.97 -10.35 4.99
N SER A 80 -6.60 -11.22 4.07
CA SER A 80 -5.21 -11.57 3.78
C SER A 80 -4.76 -10.91 2.49
N TYR A 81 -3.59 -10.30 2.53
CA TYR A 81 -3.04 -9.56 1.40
C TYR A 81 -1.74 -10.17 0.93
N TRP A 82 -1.67 -10.48 -0.36
CA TRP A 82 -0.43 -10.87 -1.00
C TRP A 82 0.60 -9.75 -0.96
N SER A 83 1.87 -10.17 -0.86
CA SER A 83 3.04 -9.37 -1.16
C SER A 83 3.74 -9.91 -2.42
N SER A 84 4.35 -9.03 -3.21
CA SER A 84 5.29 -9.39 -4.29
C SER A 84 6.59 -10.06 -3.80
N THR A 85 6.79 -10.19 -2.48
CA THR A 85 8.00 -10.79 -1.91
C THR A 85 7.89 -12.31 -1.85
N THR A 86 8.77 -13.00 -2.59
CA THR A 86 8.91 -14.47 -2.56
C THR A 86 9.49 -14.94 -1.21
N PHE A 87 9.04 -16.11 -0.73
CA PHE A 87 9.45 -16.65 0.57
C PHE A 87 10.83 -17.32 0.50
N GLY A 88 11.88 -16.54 0.75
CA GLY A 88 13.25 -17.05 0.92
C GLY A 88 13.67 -17.99 -0.22
N THR A 89 14.15 -19.17 0.14
CA THR A 89 14.58 -20.20 -0.83
C THR A 89 13.43 -21.02 -1.42
N ASN A 90 12.24 -21.05 -0.80
CA ASN A 90 11.08 -21.74 -1.34
C ASN A 90 10.32 -20.81 -2.29
N THR A 91 10.73 -20.84 -3.56
CA THR A 91 10.19 -19.96 -4.60
C THR A 91 8.74 -20.22 -4.99
N LYS A 92 8.17 -21.36 -4.54
CA LYS A 92 6.74 -21.67 -4.71
C LYS A 92 5.86 -20.87 -3.76
N ASN A 93 6.41 -20.28 -2.71
CA ASN A 93 5.68 -19.50 -1.74
C ASN A 93 5.97 -17.99 -1.87
N ALA A 94 5.02 -17.19 -1.42
CA ALA A 94 5.18 -15.75 -1.21
C ALA A 94 4.61 -15.35 0.16
N TRP A 95 5.01 -14.18 0.64
CA TRP A 95 4.49 -13.62 1.88
C TRP A 95 3.07 -13.08 1.70
N ILE A 96 2.24 -13.27 2.72
CA ILE A 96 1.00 -12.54 2.95
C ILE A 96 1.07 -11.79 4.28
N ILE A 97 0.23 -10.78 4.43
CA ILE A 97 0.01 -10.08 5.69
C ILE A 97 -1.48 -10.01 6.04
N MET A 98 -1.80 -10.21 7.32
CA MET A 98 -3.11 -9.96 7.92
C MET A 98 -2.96 -8.85 8.95
N LEU A 99 -3.65 -7.72 8.72
CA LEU A 99 -3.41 -6.49 9.46
C LEU A 99 -4.15 -6.43 10.81
N ASP A 100 -5.24 -7.18 10.97
CA ASP A 100 -6.03 -7.25 12.20
C ASP A 100 -5.30 -7.93 13.38
N GLY A 101 -4.27 -8.73 13.09
CA GLY A 101 -3.40 -9.36 14.09
C GLY A 101 -1.91 -9.19 13.82
N ALA A 102 -1.54 -8.35 12.84
CA ALA A 102 -0.15 -8.14 12.40
C ALA A 102 0.60 -9.44 12.06
N TYR A 103 -0.09 -10.42 11.46
CA TYR A 103 0.51 -11.70 11.09
C TYR A 103 1.18 -11.59 9.72
N VAL A 104 2.41 -12.13 9.63
CA VAL A 104 3.13 -12.29 8.37
C VAL A 104 3.40 -13.78 8.16
N LEU A 105 2.85 -14.35 7.10
CA LEU A 105 2.85 -15.80 6.82
C LEU A 105 3.24 -16.07 5.37
N SER A 106 3.65 -17.30 5.04
CA SER A 106 3.97 -17.68 3.66
C SER A 106 3.03 -18.77 3.15
N TYR A 107 2.55 -18.62 1.91
CA TYR A 107 1.68 -19.60 1.25
C TYR A 107 2.06 -19.81 -0.21
N TYR A 108 1.60 -20.92 -0.79
CA TYR A 108 1.81 -21.24 -2.20
C TYR A 108 1.25 -20.14 -3.10
N LYS A 109 2.01 -19.73 -4.12
CA LYS A 109 1.64 -18.70 -5.09
C LYS A 109 0.38 -19.01 -5.90
N THR A 110 -0.07 -20.27 -5.88
CA THR A 110 -1.32 -20.73 -6.50
C THR A 110 -2.55 -20.50 -5.61
N ASN A 111 -2.38 -20.22 -4.33
CA ASN A 111 -3.50 -19.85 -3.45
C ASN A 111 -4.06 -18.50 -3.85
N VAL A 112 -5.30 -18.22 -3.44
CA VAL A 112 -5.98 -16.96 -3.74
C VAL A 112 -6.04 -16.08 -2.49
N TYR A 113 -5.54 -14.85 -2.62
CA TYR A 113 -5.65 -13.79 -1.62
C TYR A 113 -5.81 -12.45 -2.33
N ARG A 114 -6.03 -11.37 -1.57
CA ARG A 114 -6.26 -10.04 -2.14
C ARG A 114 -4.97 -9.27 -2.33
N VAL A 115 -5.03 -8.21 -3.12
CA VAL A 115 -3.94 -7.27 -3.36
C VAL A 115 -4.43 -5.87 -3.06
N ARG A 116 -3.57 -5.08 -2.46
CA ARG A 116 -3.76 -3.64 -2.30
C ARG A 116 -2.62 -2.95 -3.02
N CYS A 117 -2.87 -2.50 -4.25
CA CYS A 117 -1.82 -1.93 -5.07
C CYS A 117 -1.26 -0.66 -4.44
N VAL A 118 0.02 -0.42 -4.71
CA VAL A 118 0.76 0.75 -4.25
C VAL A 118 1.37 1.45 -5.45
N ARG A 119 1.57 2.77 -5.35
CA ARG A 119 2.38 3.55 -6.28
C ARG A 119 3.27 4.52 -5.49
N LYS A 120 4.32 5.01 -6.14
CA LYS A 120 5.15 6.06 -5.53
C LYS A 120 4.50 7.41 -5.79
N GLU A 121 4.57 8.31 -4.81
CA GLU A 121 4.30 9.71 -5.09
C GLU A 121 5.44 10.29 -5.94
N ILE A 122 5.08 10.98 -7.02
CA ILE A 122 5.98 11.95 -7.64
C ILE A 122 6.08 13.09 -6.64
N ILE A 123 7.24 13.25 -6.00
CA ILE A 123 7.56 14.49 -5.28
C ILE A 123 7.34 15.61 -6.30
N GLN A 124 6.25 16.36 -6.15
CA GLN A 124 6.16 17.67 -6.79
C GLN A 124 7.34 18.43 -6.20
N LEU A 125 8.40 18.59 -7.00
CA LEU A 125 9.51 19.47 -6.71
C LEU A 125 8.92 20.89 -6.70
N ILE A 126 8.22 21.26 -5.65
CA ILE A 126 8.06 22.66 -5.29
C ILE A 126 9.44 23.01 -4.76
N PRO A 127 10.28 23.77 -5.49
CA PRO A 127 11.49 24.30 -4.88
C PRO A 127 11.04 25.06 -3.65
N LYS A 128 11.51 24.65 -2.47
CA LYS A 128 11.43 25.50 -1.28
C LYS A 128 12.21 26.76 -1.64
N THR A 129 11.54 27.78 -2.15
CA THR A 129 12.14 29.10 -2.26
C THR A 129 12.46 29.52 -0.85
N ASN A 130 13.75 29.60 -0.55
CA ASN A 130 14.26 30.18 0.69
C ASN A 130 13.84 31.65 0.71
N GLU A 131 12.70 31.97 1.28
CA GLU A 131 12.39 33.33 1.71
C GLU A 131 13.02 33.57 3.08
N ASN A 132 14.34 33.76 3.06
CA ASN A 132 15.02 34.59 4.05
C ASN A 132 15.55 35.82 3.33
N SER A 133 14.64 36.68 2.85
CA SER A 133 14.96 38.06 2.52
C SER A 133 14.75 38.90 3.78
N PHE A 134 15.72 38.87 4.68
CA PHE A 134 15.88 39.94 5.69
C PHE A 134 16.48 41.14 4.98
N SER A 135 15.63 42.11 4.62
CA SER A 135 16.02 43.48 4.31
C SER A 135 16.23 44.25 5.61
N TRP A 136 17.45 44.72 5.87
CA TRP A 136 17.68 45.79 6.83
C TRP A 136 17.67 47.13 6.09
N GLY A 137 16.82 48.04 6.59
CA GLY A 137 16.96 49.47 6.34
C GLY A 137 17.99 50.11 7.27
#